data_AF-A0A969JSK2-F1
#
_entry.id   AF-A0A969JSK2-F1
#
_cell.length_a   1.000
_cell.length_b   1.000
_cell.length_c   1.000
_cell.angle_alpha   90.00
_cell.angle_beta   90.00
_cell.angle_gamma   90.00
#
_symmetry.space_group_name_H-M   'P 1'
#
loop_
_entity.id
_entity.type
_entity.pdbx_description
1 polymer ?
#
loop_
_entity_poly.entity_id
_entity_poly.type
_entity_poly.pdbx_seq_one_letter_code
_entity_poly.pdbx_strand_id
1 'polypeptide(L)'
;MTGLQGFLSREQFCKRAILSVLLLAIILLAGCKMELYSQLPENDANDMMAILLRNGINSEKIPEKKTGTFAIHVQQGQMPTAVALLKGQGFPKEKHASMKDLFKKEGLISSPLEERIRFIYGLSQDVQETLSRIDGVITARVHIVLPENDPFTDRVKPSSASVFIKYLPESHLEDIKSEIKLIVEKSIEGLSYDKVSVVMLPAEIPEITLQSGSFAGITELNTLKAMVWGMGGVLIVTLGGCGYLGWRLYRQPPSDPMAAGGTATKKRSAQLLNLSWRRPNAQSRSYRSS
;
A
#
# COMPACT_ATOMS: atom_id res chain seq x y z
N MET A 1 -28.54 -15.63 49.96
CA MET A 1 -28.28 -14.46 49.08
C MET A 1 -26.96 -14.64 48.30
N THR A 2 -26.79 -15.73 47.53
CA THR A 2 -25.54 -16.03 46.80
C THR A 2 -25.77 -16.30 45.29
N GLY A 3 -27.01 -16.28 44.81
CA GLY A 3 -27.36 -16.62 43.41
C GLY A 3 -27.29 -15.46 42.41
N LEU A 4 -27.31 -14.19 42.85
CA LEU A 4 -27.32 -13.03 41.93
C LEU A 4 -25.92 -12.59 41.48
N GLN A 5 -24.85 -12.94 42.20
CA GLN A 5 -23.49 -12.57 41.82
C GLN A 5 -22.95 -13.38 40.63
N GLY A 6 -23.41 -14.62 40.43
CA GLY A 6 -22.97 -15.47 39.31
C GLY A 6 -23.58 -15.12 37.95
N PHE A 7 -24.70 -14.39 37.91
CA PHE A 7 -25.39 -14.05 36.67
C PHE A 7 -24.78 -12.81 35.98
N LEU A 8 -24.38 -11.81 36.78
CA LEU A 8 -23.66 -10.61 36.29
C LEU A 8 -22.29 -10.96 35.68
N SER A 9 -21.60 -11.96 36.23
CA SER A 9 -20.31 -12.44 35.71
C SER A 9 -20.44 -13.16 34.36
N ARG A 10 -21.61 -13.76 34.06
CA ARG A 10 -21.86 -14.51 32.83
C ARG A 10 -22.09 -13.61 31.61
N GLU A 11 -22.86 -12.53 31.76
CA GLU A 11 -23.01 -11.53 30.67
C GLU A 11 -21.68 -10.82 30.37
N GLN A 12 -20.90 -10.54 31.41
CA GLN A 12 -19.57 -9.91 31.26
C GLN A 12 -18.60 -10.83 30.51
N PHE A 13 -18.71 -12.15 30.66
CA PHE A 13 -17.85 -13.11 29.95
C PHE A 13 -18.15 -13.16 28.45
N CYS A 14 -19.43 -13.19 28.06
CA CYS A 14 -19.84 -13.18 26.65
C CYS A 14 -19.46 -11.86 25.95
N LYS A 15 -19.65 -10.70 26.62
CA LYS A 15 -19.24 -9.41 26.07
C LYS A 15 -17.72 -9.34 25.85
N ARG A 16 -16.91 -9.88 26.77
CA ARG A 16 -15.45 -9.92 26.64
C ARG A 16 -14.97 -10.88 25.54
N ALA A 17 -15.65 -12.01 25.35
CA ALA A 17 -15.34 -12.96 24.29
C ALA A 17 -15.68 -12.40 22.88
N ILE A 18 -16.81 -11.70 22.74
CA ILE A 18 -17.16 -11.01 21.48
C ILE A 18 -16.16 -9.89 21.20
N LEU A 19 -15.78 -9.12 22.22
CA LEU A 19 -14.82 -8.03 22.08
C LEU A 19 -13.41 -8.53 21.73
N SER A 20 -12.98 -9.69 22.23
CA SER A 20 -11.69 -10.28 21.88
C SER A 20 -11.65 -10.83 20.45
N VAL A 21 -12.76 -11.39 19.96
CA VAL A 21 -12.85 -11.86 18.56
C VAL A 21 -12.88 -10.68 17.60
N LEU A 22 -13.61 -9.60 17.94
CA LEU A 22 -13.63 -8.37 17.15
C LEU A 22 -12.23 -7.71 17.12
N LEU A 23 -11.53 -7.69 18.26
CA LEU A 23 -10.15 -7.20 18.35
C LEU A 23 -9.19 -8.03 17.48
N LEU A 24 -9.30 -9.36 17.51
CA LEU A 24 -8.47 -10.25 16.70
C LEU A 24 -8.74 -10.07 15.20
N ALA A 25 -10.01 -9.87 14.81
CA ALA A 25 -10.39 -9.57 13.44
C ALA A 25 -9.78 -8.24 12.96
N ILE A 26 -9.82 -7.20 13.79
CA ILE A 26 -9.20 -5.90 13.48
C ILE A 26 -7.68 -6.05 13.31
N ILE A 27 -7.02 -6.86 14.14
CA ILE A 27 -5.58 -7.13 14.04
C ILE A 27 -5.24 -7.88 12.75
N LEU A 28 -6.09 -8.81 12.31
CA LEU A 28 -5.91 -9.53 11.04
C LEU A 28 -6.10 -8.63 9.80
N LEU A 29 -6.89 -7.56 9.92
CA LEU A 29 -7.07 -6.56 8.85
C LEU A 29 -5.92 -5.53 8.81
N ALA A 30 -5.06 -5.49 9.83
CA ALA A 30 -3.87 -4.64 9.82
C ALA A 30 -2.78 -5.27 8.93
N GLY A 31 -2.96 -5.20 7.61
CA GLY A 31 -1.95 -5.61 6.66
C GLY A 31 -0.63 -4.84 6.87
N CYS A 32 0.49 -5.55 6.97
CA CYS A 32 1.80 -4.93 7.05
C CYS A 32 2.08 -4.17 5.74
N LYS A 33 2.21 -2.85 5.86
CA LYS A 33 2.73 -2.00 4.79
C LYS A 33 4.26 -2.09 4.79
N MET A 34 4.85 -2.31 3.62
CA MET A 34 6.31 -2.32 3.44
C MET A 34 6.74 -1.11 2.62
N GLU A 35 7.97 -0.68 2.88
CA GLU A 35 8.63 0.38 2.13
C GLU A 35 8.93 -0.09 0.70
N LEU A 36 8.48 0.69 -0.28
CA LEU A 36 8.72 0.44 -1.71
C LEU A 36 9.94 1.20 -2.21
N TYR A 37 10.01 2.49 -1.88
CA TYR A 37 11.08 3.41 -2.21
C TYR A 37 11.26 4.42 -1.07
N SER A 38 12.50 4.82 -0.80
CA SER A 38 12.88 5.87 0.14
C SER A 38 13.71 6.96 -0.55
N GLN A 39 14.00 8.03 0.20
CA GLN A 39 14.82 9.15 -0.24
C GLN A 39 14.28 9.88 -1.49
N LEU A 40 12.96 9.87 -1.66
CA LEU A 40 12.31 10.53 -2.80
C LEU A 40 12.12 12.03 -2.52
N PRO A 41 12.35 12.90 -3.52
CA PRO A 41 11.88 14.28 -3.44
C PRO A 41 10.35 14.32 -3.46
N GLU A 42 9.77 15.40 -2.95
CA GLU A 42 8.32 15.51 -2.79
C GLU A 42 7.55 15.32 -4.10
N ASN A 43 8.02 15.94 -5.19
CA ASN A 43 7.37 15.86 -6.49
C ASN A 43 7.31 14.41 -7.02
N ASP A 44 8.44 13.68 -6.94
CA ASP A 44 8.47 12.29 -7.39
C ASP A 44 7.59 11.41 -6.49
N ALA A 45 7.60 11.64 -5.17
CA ALA A 45 6.73 10.91 -4.25
C ALA A 45 5.24 11.15 -4.55
N ASN A 46 4.86 12.39 -4.90
CA ASN A 46 3.49 12.73 -5.29
C ASN A 46 3.10 12.06 -6.61
N ASP A 47 3.97 12.10 -7.63
CA ASP A 47 3.72 11.47 -8.92
C ASP A 47 3.57 9.95 -8.78
N MET A 48 4.48 9.30 -8.06
CA MET A 48 4.46 7.86 -7.82
C MET A 48 3.19 7.45 -7.05
N MET A 49 2.83 8.20 -5.99
CA MET A 49 1.60 7.97 -5.24
C MET A 49 0.36 8.12 -6.12
N ALA A 50 0.30 9.14 -6.98
CA ALA A 50 -0.83 9.35 -7.89
C ALA A 50 -0.98 8.17 -8.88
N ILE A 51 0.12 7.65 -9.43
CA ILE A 51 0.11 6.49 -10.34
C ILE A 51 -0.39 5.24 -9.62
N LEU A 52 0.10 4.98 -8.41
CA LEU A 52 -0.29 3.80 -7.62
C LEU A 52 -1.78 3.85 -7.26
N LEU A 53 -2.26 4.99 -6.74
CA LEU A 53 -3.66 5.16 -6.35
C LEU A 53 -4.62 5.02 -7.53
N ARG A 54 -4.26 5.54 -8.71
CA ARG A 54 -5.05 5.40 -9.94
C ARG A 54 -5.18 3.95 -10.42
N ASN A 55 -4.20 3.11 -10.12
CA ASN A 55 -4.20 1.69 -10.46
C ASN A 55 -4.76 0.81 -9.33
N GLY A 56 -5.44 1.41 -8.34
CA GLY A 56 -6.06 0.68 -7.22
C GLY A 56 -5.06 0.12 -6.19
N ILE A 57 -3.80 0.57 -6.23
CA ILE A 57 -2.78 0.19 -5.26
C ILE A 57 -2.81 1.20 -4.12
N ASN A 58 -3.14 0.72 -2.91
CA ASN A 58 -3.19 1.58 -1.74
C ASN A 58 -1.75 1.90 -1.29
N SER A 59 -1.32 3.13 -1.58
CA SER A 59 0.00 3.63 -1.25
C SER A 59 -0.06 4.78 -0.24
N GLU A 60 0.87 4.79 0.71
CA GLU A 60 0.99 5.84 1.71
C GLU A 60 2.33 6.57 1.58
N LYS A 61 2.27 7.91 1.55
CA LYS A 61 3.46 8.77 1.58
C LYS A 61 3.83 9.08 3.02
N ILE A 62 4.98 8.59 3.48
CA ILE A 62 5.50 8.83 4.82
C ILE A 62 6.68 9.81 4.73
N PRO A 63 6.63 10.95 5.44
CA PRO A 63 7.77 11.88 5.50
C PRO A 63 8.89 11.30 6.36
N GLU A 64 10.12 11.34 5.84
CA GLU A 64 11.32 10.92 6.55
C GLU A 64 11.89 12.10 7.36
N LYS A 65 11.76 12.01 8.68
CA LYS A 65 12.01 13.15 9.61
C LYS A 65 13.45 13.71 9.57
N LYS A 66 14.41 13.00 8.98
CA LYS A 66 15.85 13.35 9.05
C LYS A 66 16.38 14.05 7.81
N THR A 67 15.73 13.89 6.67
CA THR A 67 16.30 14.19 5.34
C THR A 67 15.40 15.09 4.50
N GLY A 68 14.18 15.39 4.95
CA GLY A 68 13.18 16.11 4.16
C GLY A 68 12.73 15.33 2.92
N THR A 69 13.06 14.04 2.86
CA THR A 69 12.66 13.11 1.81
C THR A 69 11.41 12.35 2.21
N PHE A 70 10.81 11.68 1.23
CA PHE A 70 9.60 10.90 1.43
C PHE A 70 9.86 9.43 1.07
N ALA A 71 9.15 8.55 1.76
CA ALA A 71 9.11 7.14 1.46
C ALA A 71 7.68 6.73 1.07
N ILE A 72 7.55 5.89 0.06
CA ILE A 72 6.27 5.34 -0.38
C ILE A 72 6.13 3.93 0.18
N HIS A 73 5.02 3.69 0.89
CA HIS A 73 4.70 2.39 1.48
C HIS A 73 3.50 1.78 0.76
N VAL A 74 3.57 0.47 0.50
CA VAL A 74 2.48 -0.31 -0.13
C VAL A 74 2.21 -1.58 0.65
N GLN A 75 1.05 -2.20 0.44
CA GLN A 75 0.75 -3.50 1.03
C GLN A 75 1.71 -4.58 0.48
N GLN A 76 2.19 -5.48 1.34
CA GLN A 76 3.15 -6.51 0.96
C GLN A 76 2.71 -7.34 -0.26
N GLY A 77 1.42 -7.68 -0.37
CA GLY A 77 0.88 -8.44 -1.50
C GLY A 77 0.85 -7.68 -2.83
N GLN A 78 0.91 -6.34 -2.81
CA GLN A 78 0.83 -5.49 -4.00
C GLN A 78 2.20 -4.98 -4.47
N MET A 79 3.28 -5.31 -3.75
CA MET A 79 4.63 -4.80 -4.02
C MET A 79 5.15 -5.15 -5.44
N PRO A 80 5.08 -6.40 -5.94
CA PRO A 80 5.59 -6.73 -7.27
C PRO A 80 4.86 -5.96 -8.38
N THR A 81 3.54 -5.83 -8.26
CA THR A 81 2.70 -5.08 -9.20
C THR A 81 3.03 -3.59 -9.14
N ALA A 82 3.22 -3.03 -7.95
CA ALA A 82 3.60 -1.64 -7.76
C ALA A 82 4.96 -1.31 -8.40
N VAL A 83 5.97 -2.16 -8.20
CA VAL A 83 7.30 -1.99 -8.82
C VAL A 83 7.20 -2.06 -10.34
N ALA A 84 6.49 -3.06 -10.88
CA ALA A 84 6.35 -3.24 -12.32
C ALA A 84 5.64 -2.04 -12.97
N LEU A 85 4.57 -1.56 -12.35
CA LEU A 85 3.81 -0.39 -12.80
C LEU A 85 4.67 0.87 -12.82
N LEU A 86 5.37 1.17 -11.72
CA LEU A 86 6.22 2.35 -11.61
C LEU A 86 7.39 2.32 -12.60
N LYS A 87 8.04 1.16 -12.77
CA LYS A 87 9.10 0.99 -13.78
C LYS A 87 8.56 1.20 -15.20
N GLY A 88 7.36 0.70 -15.50
CA GLY A 88 6.70 0.93 -16.80
C GLY A 88 6.41 2.40 -17.09
N GLN A 89 6.27 3.22 -16.05
CA GLN A 89 6.08 4.68 -16.14
C GLN A 89 7.39 5.47 -16.02
N GLY A 90 8.55 4.80 -16.02
CA GLY A 90 9.87 5.44 -15.97
C GLY A 90 10.29 5.91 -14.57
N PHE A 91 9.70 5.39 -13.50
CA PHE A 91 10.14 5.65 -12.13
C PHE A 91 11.14 4.61 -11.61
N PRO A 92 12.11 5.01 -10.75
CA PRO A 92 12.38 6.38 -10.30
C PRO A 92 13.00 7.22 -11.41
N LYS A 93 12.62 8.51 -11.48
CA LYS A 93 13.15 9.43 -12.49
C LYS A 93 14.65 9.62 -12.28
N GLU A 94 15.43 9.50 -13.35
CA GLU A 94 16.85 9.83 -13.30
C GLU A 94 17.02 11.32 -13.03
N LYS A 95 17.88 11.65 -12.05
CA LYS A 95 18.25 13.05 -11.79
C LYS A 95 19.34 13.44 -12.78
N HIS A 96 19.01 14.32 -13.72
CA HIS A 96 20.01 14.92 -14.58
C HIS A 96 20.71 16.07 -13.87
N ALA A 97 22.03 16.18 -14.03
CA ALA A 97 22.77 17.33 -13.55
C ALA A 97 22.27 18.59 -14.26
N SER A 98 21.85 19.58 -13.48
CA SER A 98 21.47 20.89 -14.02
C SER A 98 22.70 21.77 -14.23
N MET A 99 22.57 22.83 -15.02
CA MET A 99 23.62 23.84 -15.20
C MET A 99 24.14 24.38 -13.85
N LYS A 100 23.25 24.50 -12.85
CA LYS A 100 23.58 24.93 -11.50
C LYS A 100 24.48 23.93 -10.76
N ASP A 101 24.34 22.64 -11.05
CA ASP A 101 25.11 21.58 -10.40
C ASP A 101 26.53 21.46 -10.97
N LEU A 102 26.68 21.75 -12.27
CA LEU A 102 27.96 21.68 -12.99
C LEU A 102 28.86 22.90 -12.75
N PHE A 103 28.27 24.08 -12.52
CA PHE A 103 29.01 25.34 -12.33
C PHE A 103 28.83 25.92 -10.94
N LYS A 104 29.05 25.10 -9.90
CA LYS A 104 29.23 25.62 -8.53
C LYS A 104 30.44 26.56 -8.56
N LYS A 105 30.30 27.77 -7.99
CA LYS A 105 31.33 28.82 -8.00
C LYS A 105 32.58 28.39 -7.22
N GLU A 106 33.37 27.48 -7.77
CA GLU A 106 34.56 26.91 -7.13
C GLU A 106 35.82 27.73 -7.42
N GLY A 107 35.75 28.71 -8.34
CA GLY A 107 36.81 29.68 -8.62
C GLY A 107 36.43 31.12 -8.25
N LEU A 108 37.43 31.91 -7.83
CA LEU A 108 37.29 33.36 -7.58
C LEU A 108 37.03 34.17 -8.88
N ILE A 109 37.30 33.59 -10.05
CA ILE A 109 37.17 34.23 -11.38
C ILE A 109 36.51 33.22 -12.33
N SER A 110 35.47 33.63 -13.06
CA SER A 110 34.83 32.80 -14.10
C SER A 110 35.61 32.88 -15.41
N SER A 111 35.71 31.74 -16.12
CA SER A 111 36.28 31.71 -17.47
C SER A 111 35.33 32.34 -18.50
N PRO A 112 35.84 32.88 -19.64
CA PRO A 112 34.98 33.41 -20.70
C PRO A 112 33.97 32.38 -21.24
N LEU A 113 34.36 31.10 -21.29
CA LEU A 113 33.48 30.01 -21.69
C LEU A 113 32.34 29.80 -20.68
N GLU A 114 32.62 29.85 -19.38
CA GLU A 114 31.59 29.76 -18.33
C GLU A 114 30.59 30.92 -18.40
N GLU A 115 31.08 32.14 -18.59
CA GLU A 115 30.21 33.32 -18.71
C GLU A 115 29.28 33.19 -19.91
N ARG A 116 29.82 32.74 -21.06
CA ARG A 116 29.04 32.45 -22.26
C ARG A 116 27.98 31.38 -22.02
N ILE A 117 28.35 30.25 -21.40
CA ILE A 117 27.41 29.16 -21.09
C ILE A 117 26.29 29.67 -20.17
N ARG A 118 26.63 30.48 -19.16
CA ARG A 118 25.67 31.08 -18.24
C ARG A 118 24.73 32.04 -18.95
N PHE A 119 25.25 32.86 -19.87
CA PHE A 119 24.45 33.76 -20.69
C PHE A 119 23.44 32.99 -21.56
N ILE A 120 23.89 31.97 -22.29
CA ILE A 120 23.02 31.15 -23.14
C ILE A 120 21.95 30.42 -22.30
N TYR A 121 22.33 29.90 -21.13
CA TYR A 121 21.38 29.27 -20.21
C TYR A 121 20.34 30.26 -19.69
N GLY A 122 20.76 31.46 -19.29
CA GLY A 122 19.85 32.53 -18.84
C GLY A 122 18.86 32.92 -19.94
N LEU A 123 19.35 33.18 -21.15
CA LEU A 123 18.50 33.48 -22.30
C LEU A 123 17.49 32.35 -22.59
N SER A 124 17.94 31.10 -22.47
CA SER A 124 17.05 29.94 -22.65
C SER A 124 15.96 29.88 -21.58
N GLN A 125 16.28 30.23 -20.32
CA GLN A 125 15.29 30.29 -19.24
C GLN A 125 14.30 31.45 -19.42
N ASP A 126 14.74 32.62 -19.84
CA ASP A 126 13.88 33.79 -20.03
C ASP A 126 12.85 33.55 -21.16
N VAL A 127 13.28 32.96 -22.27
CA VAL A 127 12.37 32.57 -23.36
C VAL A 127 11.43 31.45 -22.90
N GLN A 128 11.94 30.46 -22.15
CA GLN A 128 11.12 29.38 -21.59
C GLN A 128 10.03 29.93 -20.65
N GLU A 129 10.37 30.89 -19.79
CA GLU A 129 9.45 31.57 -18.87
C GLU A 129 8.43 32.44 -19.61
N THR A 130 8.82 33.05 -20.72
CA THR A 130 7.89 33.82 -21.56
C THR A 130 6.85 32.89 -22.21
N LEU A 131 7.30 31.76 -22.76
CA LEU A 131 6.41 30.78 -23.40
C LEU A 131 5.54 30.02 -22.39
N SER A 132 6.02 29.78 -21.17
CA SER A 132 5.22 29.11 -20.12
C SER A 132 4.02 29.93 -19.63
N ARG A 133 4.05 31.25 -19.84
CA ARG A 133 2.95 32.16 -19.49
C ARG A 133 1.84 32.22 -20.54
N ILE A 134 2.02 31.58 -21.70
CA ILE A 134 0.98 31.49 -22.71
C ILE A 134 -0.11 30.54 -22.20
N ASP A 135 -1.36 30.99 -22.27
CA ASP A 135 -2.51 30.18 -21.85
C ASP A 135 -2.54 28.85 -22.62
N GLY A 136 -2.72 27.75 -21.89
CA GLY A 136 -2.69 26.42 -22.48
C GLY A 136 -1.34 25.72 -22.45
N VAL A 137 -0.23 26.42 -22.17
CA VAL A 137 1.10 25.80 -22.04
C VAL A 137 1.25 25.15 -20.66
N ILE A 138 1.52 23.85 -20.63
CA ILE A 138 1.80 23.09 -19.40
C ILE A 138 3.31 23.05 -19.13
N THR A 139 4.10 22.90 -20.19
CA THR A 139 5.56 22.87 -20.08
C THR A 139 6.16 23.39 -21.37
N ALA A 140 7.09 24.34 -21.24
CA ALA A 140 7.95 24.79 -22.32
C ALA A 140 9.39 24.39 -22.01
N ARG A 141 10.14 23.98 -23.03
CA ARG A 141 11.59 23.79 -23.00
C ARG A 141 12.20 24.43 -24.23
N VAL A 142 13.25 25.22 -24.02
CA VAL A 142 13.93 25.95 -25.09
C VAL A 142 15.41 25.62 -25.03
N HIS A 143 15.96 25.21 -26.17
CA HIS A 143 17.38 24.98 -26.35
C HIS A 143 17.90 25.94 -27.40
N ILE A 144 18.83 26.81 -27.01
CA ILE A 144 19.41 27.83 -27.87
C ILE A 144 20.85 27.46 -28.20
N VAL A 145 21.22 27.60 -29.48
CA VAL A 145 22.59 27.49 -29.95
C VAL A 145 23.02 28.84 -30.50
N LEU A 146 23.93 29.51 -29.79
CA LEU A 146 24.59 30.73 -30.22
C LEU A 146 26.02 30.40 -30.69
N PRO A 147 26.34 30.56 -31.99
CA PRO A 147 27.69 30.32 -32.50
C PRO A 147 28.69 31.40 -32.04
N GLU A 148 29.97 31.04 -32.01
CA GLU A 148 31.06 32.00 -31.78
C GLU A 148 31.30 32.80 -33.07
N ASN A 149 31.32 34.13 -32.94
CA ASN A 149 31.70 35.02 -34.02
C ASN A 149 33.23 35.03 -34.10
N ASP A 150 33.76 34.40 -35.14
CA ASP A 150 35.20 34.43 -35.42
C ASP A 150 35.54 35.76 -36.12
N PRO A 151 36.39 36.62 -35.51
CA PRO A 151 36.75 37.92 -36.09
C PRO A 151 37.55 37.81 -37.39
N PHE A 152 38.06 36.62 -37.74
CA PHE A 152 38.82 36.38 -38.96
C PHE A 152 37.96 35.85 -40.12
N THR A 153 36.65 35.66 -39.91
CA THR A 153 35.72 35.27 -40.97
C THR A 153 34.56 36.24 -41.08
N ASP A 154 34.28 36.71 -42.30
CA ASP A 154 33.10 37.53 -42.57
C ASP A 154 31.79 36.70 -42.54
N ARG A 155 31.89 35.38 -42.36
CA ARG A 155 30.73 34.47 -42.36
C ARG A 155 30.18 34.29 -40.95
N VAL A 156 29.22 35.15 -40.59
CA VAL A 156 28.42 34.99 -39.38
C VAL A 156 27.57 33.72 -39.50
N LYS A 157 27.77 32.76 -38.61
CA LYS A 157 26.90 31.59 -38.50
C LYS A 157 25.58 32.03 -37.84
N PRO A 158 24.41 31.63 -38.37
CA PRO A 158 23.15 32.00 -37.77
C PRO A 158 22.92 31.26 -36.45
N SER A 159 22.25 31.91 -35.50
CA SER A 159 21.76 31.27 -34.28
C SER A 159 20.64 30.28 -34.63
N SER A 160 20.42 29.30 -33.77
CA SER A 160 19.30 28.35 -33.92
C SER A 160 18.64 28.04 -32.58
N ALA A 161 17.36 27.70 -32.62
CA ALA A 161 16.59 27.37 -31.43
C ALA A 161 15.68 26.16 -31.67
N SER A 162 15.58 25.29 -30.67
CA SER A 162 14.61 24.20 -30.61
C SER A 162 13.69 24.43 -29.43
N VAL A 163 12.39 24.40 -29.69
CA VAL A 163 11.33 24.70 -28.74
C VAL A 163 10.42 23.48 -28.64
N PHE A 164 10.29 22.96 -27.44
CA PHE A 164 9.36 21.89 -27.11
C PHE A 164 8.26 22.45 -26.20
N ILE A 165 7.01 22.22 -26.59
CA ILE A 165 5.84 22.67 -25.84
C ILE A 165 4.89 21.50 -25.62
N LYS A 166 4.55 21.26 -24.36
CA LYS A 166 3.42 20.41 -23.96
C LYS A 166 2.24 21.32 -23.63
N TYR A 167 1.09 21.11 -24.28
CA TYR A 167 -0.06 22.01 -24.18
C TYR A 167 -1.37 21.28 -23.86
N LEU A 168 -2.37 22.00 -23.34
CA LEU A 168 -3.72 21.49 -23.10
C LEU A 168 -4.46 21.30 -24.44
N PRO A 169 -5.03 20.13 -24.74
CA PRO A 169 -5.71 19.89 -26.03
C PRO A 169 -6.77 20.95 -26.39
N GLU A 170 -7.48 21.50 -25.39
CA GLU A 170 -8.53 22.50 -25.57
C GLU A 170 -8.01 23.91 -25.97
N SER A 171 -6.71 24.18 -25.81
CA SER A 171 -6.17 25.53 -25.98
C SER A 171 -5.85 25.92 -27.43
N HIS A 172 -6.05 25.01 -28.39
CA HIS A 172 -5.78 25.25 -29.82
C HIS A 172 -4.39 25.88 -30.09
N LEU A 173 -3.38 25.48 -29.30
CA LEU A 173 -2.07 26.14 -29.31
C LEU A 173 -1.32 25.99 -30.65
N GLU A 174 -1.74 25.03 -31.47
CA GLU A 174 -1.18 24.80 -32.81
C GLU A 174 -1.47 25.96 -33.78
N ASP A 175 -2.59 26.67 -33.59
CA ASP A 175 -2.99 27.79 -34.44
C ASP A 175 -2.02 28.98 -34.30
N ILE A 176 -1.46 29.16 -33.10
CA ILE A 176 -0.52 30.24 -32.77
C ILE A 176 0.96 29.83 -32.91
N LYS A 177 1.23 28.71 -33.60
CA LYS A 177 2.60 28.19 -33.77
C LYS A 177 3.52 29.20 -34.47
N SER A 178 2.99 29.97 -35.41
CA SER A 178 3.75 30.97 -36.16
C SER A 178 4.15 32.16 -35.27
N GLU A 179 3.26 32.56 -34.37
CA GLU A 179 3.43 33.62 -33.38
C GLU A 179 4.44 33.22 -32.31
N ILE A 180 4.35 31.98 -31.81
CA ILE A 180 5.35 31.41 -30.89
C ILE A 180 6.74 31.45 -31.53
N LYS A 181 6.81 31.05 -32.81
CA LYS A 181 8.05 31.07 -33.56
C LYS A 181 8.59 32.48 -33.76
N LEU A 182 7.72 33.46 -33.99
CA LEU A 182 8.06 34.87 -34.09
C LEU A 182 8.56 35.44 -32.75
N ILE A 183 7.91 35.11 -31.63
CA ILE A 183 8.34 35.53 -30.28
C ILE A 183 9.78 35.04 -30.04
N VAL A 184 10.05 33.77 -30.34
CA VAL A 184 11.38 33.16 -30.14
C VAL A 184 12.43 33.83 -31.03
N GLU A 185 12.11 34.05 -32.32
CA GLU A 185 12.98 34.78 -33.25
C GLU A 185 13.33 36.18 -32.72
N LYS A 186 12.34 36.95 -32.27
CA LYS A 186 12.56 38.32 -31.78
C LYS A 186 13.23 38.39 -30.40
N SER A 187 13.31 37.28 -29.68
CA SER A 187 13.93 37.21 -28.35
C SER A 187 15.43 36.91 -28.40
N ILE A 188 15.96 36.44 -29.55
CA ILE A 188 17.32 35.91 -29.65
C ILE A 188 18.07 36.58 -30.80
N GLU A 189 19.25 37.10 -30.52
CA GLU A 189 20.09 37.75 -31.51
C GLU A 189 20.59 36.78 -32.60
N GLY A 190 20.56 37.22 -33.85
CA GLY A 190 21.03 36.44 -35.00
C GLY A 190 20.18 35.20 -35.31
N LEU A 191 19.01 35.06 -34.67
CA LEU A 191 18.06 33.99 -34.93
C LEU A 191 17.14 34.39 -36.08
N SER A 192 16.98 33.49 -37.04
CA SER A 192 16.10 33.65 -38.18
C SER A 192 14.92 32.68 -38.06
N TYR A 193 13.79 33.05 -38.66
CA TYR A 193 12.57 32.25 -38.61
C TYR A 193 12.83 30.80 -39.07
N ASP A 194 13.57 30.57 -40.15
CA ASP A 194 13.86 29.21 -40.64
C ASP A 194 14.70 28.36 -39.67
N LYS A 195 15.39 28.98 -38.70
CA LYS A 195 16.24 28.31 -37.70
C LYS A 195 15.56 28.05 -36.36
N VAL A 196 14.25 28.28 -36.27
CA VAL A 196 13.43 27.93 -35.11
C VAL A 196 12.61 26.69 -35.43
N SER A 197 12.88 25.61 -34.69
CA SER A 197 12.13 24.36 -34.77
C SER A 197 11.20 24.25 -33.56
N VAL A 198 9.89 24.13 -33.80
CA VAL A 198 8.88 24.06 -32.74
C VAL A 198 8.14 22.73 -32.81
N VAL A 199 8.25 21.95 -31.75
CA VAL A 199 7.56 20.69 -31.53
C VAL A 199 6.52 20.88 -30.43
N MET A 200 5.27 20.61 -30.77
CA MET A 200 4.14 20.72 -29.85
C MET A 200 3.52 19.34 -29.65
N LEU A 201 3.24 18.98 -28.40
CA LEU A 201 2.55 17.74 -28.07
C LEU A 201 1.35 18.02 -27.15
N PRO A 202 0.15 17.52 -27.47
CA PRO A 202 -0.98 17.61 -26.58
C PRO A 202 -0.72 16.81 -25.31
N ALA A 203 -1.17 17.34 -24.18
CA ALA A 203 -1.12 16.62 -22.92
C ALA A 203 -2.27 15.61 -22.84
N GLU A 204 -1.91 14.39 -22.47
CA GLU A 204 -2.89 13.41 -22.02
C GLU A 204 -3.42 13.83 -20.65
N ILE A 205 -4.66 14.32 -20.62
CA ILE A 205 -5.37 14.64 -19.38
C ILE A 205 -5.99 13.33 -18.89
N PRO A 206 -5.48 12.74 -17.79
CA PRO A 206 -6.07 11.52 -17.27
C PRO A 206 -7.47 11.84 -16.76
N GLU A 207 -8.49 11.18 -17.33
CA GLU A 207 -9.83 11.24 -16.78
C GLU A 207 -9.79 10.76 -15.33
N ILE A 208 -10.19 11.62 -14.40
CA ILE A 208 -10.38 11.22 -13.00
C ILE A 208 -11.63 10.36 -12.97
N THR A 209 -11.50 9.10 -13.38
CA THR A 209 -12.50 8.10 -13.06
C THR A 209 -12.38 7.90 -11.57
N LEU A 210 -13.24 8.57 -10.80
CA LEU A 210 -13.50 8.19 -9.43
C LEU A 210 -14.03 6.76 -9.51
N GLN A 211 -13.13 5.78 -9.41
CA GLN A 211 -13.50 4.41 -9.12
C GLN A 211 -14.18 4.49 -7.76
N SER A 212 -15.51 4.63 -7.80
CA SER A 212 -16.39 4.26 -6.72
C SER A 212 -16.01 2.82 -6.49
N GLY A 213 -15.17 2.60 -5.47
CA GLY A 213 -14.51 1.34 -5.25
C GLY A 213 -15.56 0.26 -5.39
N SER A 214 -15.51 -0.46 -6.51
CA SER A 214 -16.19 -1.73 -6.61
C SER A 214 -15.43 -2.53 -5.59
N PHE A 215 -16.01 -2.62 -4.40
CA PHE A 215 -15.54 -3.43 -3.31
C PHE A 215 -15.24 -4.77 -3.98
N ALA A 216 -13.96 -5.08 -4.16
CA ALA A 216 -13.51 -6.36 -4.66
C ALA A 216 -13.71 -7.39 -3.53
N GLY A 217 -14.94 -7.45 -3.01
CA GLY A 217 -15.42 -8.34 -1.98
C GLY A 217 -15.99 -9.63 -2.57
N ILE A 218 -15.53 -10.05 -3.75
CA ILE A 218 -15.95 -11.33 -4.36
C ILE A 218 -14.84 -12.37 -4.44
N THR A 219 -13.57 -12.03 -4.19
CA THR A 219 -12.60 -13.03 -3.70
C THR A 219 -12.81 -13.35 -2.22
N GLU A 220 -13.61 -12.55 -1.52
CA GLU A 220 -13.93 -12.77 -0.11
C GLU A 220 -15.09 -13.74 0.13
N LEU A 221 -15.85 -14.22 -0.85
CA LEU A 221 -16.97 -15.09 -0.51
C LEU A 221 -16.49 -16.42 0.11
N ASN A 222 -15.34 -16.96 -0.31
CA ASN A 222 -14.78 -18.17 0.28
C ASN A 222 -13.99 -17.92 1.57
N THR A 223 -13.31 -16.78 1.71
CA THR A 223 -12.57 -16.43 2.94
C THR A 223 -13.50 -15.89 4.02
N LEU A 224 -14.51 -15.07 3.70
CA LEU A 224 -15.60 -14.71 4.60
C LEU A 224 -16.45 -15.93 4.94
N LYS A 225 -16.78 -16.83 4.00
CA LYS A 225 -17.43 -18.09 4.39
C LYS A 225 -16.53 -18.87 5.35
N ALA A 226 -15.26 -19.06 5.05
CA ALA A 226 -14.34 -19.77 5.95
C ALA A 226 -14.23 -19.09 7.33
N MET A 227 -14.22 -17.76 7.39
CA MET A 227 -14.23 -16.99 8.64
C MET A 227 -15.58 -17.09 9.37
N VAL A 228 -16.71 -17.03 8.67
CA VAL A 228 -18.06 -17.13 9.26
C VAL A 228 -18.33 -18.55 9.76
N TRP A 229 -17.95 -19.57 9.00
CA TRP A 229 -18.01 -20.98 9.43
C TRP A 229 -17.01 -21.27 10.55
N GLY A 230 -15.80 -20.70 10.49
CA GLY A 230 -14.79 -20.80 11.54
C GLY A 230 -15.22 -20.12 12.84
N MET A 231 -15.72 -18.88 12.76
CA MET A 231 -16.25 -18.13 13.90
C MET A 231 -17.52 -18.80 14.44
N GLY A 232 -18.43 -19.25 13.58
CA GLY A 232 -19.62 -20.01 13.97
C GLY A 232 -19.27 -21.31 14.70
N GLY A 233 -18.27 -22.04 14.22
CA GLY A 233 -17.74 -23.24 14.88
C GLY A 233 -17.17 -22.95 16.27
N VAL A 234 -16.37 -21.89 16.40
CA VAL A 234 -15.81 -21.46 17.70
C VAL A 234 -16.93 -21.02 18.66
N LEU A 235 -17.96 -20.33 18.16
CA LEU A 235 -19.10 -19.87 18.97
C LEU A 235 -19.95 -21.06 19.47
N ILE A 236 -20.15 -22.08 18.63
CA ILE A 236 -20.86 -23.30 19.03
C ILE A 236 -20.05 -24.10 20.05
N VAL A 237 -18.73 -24.24 19.87
CA VAL A 237 -17.87 -24.96 20.81
C VAL A 237 -17.79 -24.24 22.16
N THR A 238 -17.72 -22.91 22.16
CA THR A 238 -17.68 -22.13 23.40
C THR A 238 -19.02 -22.14 24.13
N LEU A 239 -20.15 -21.96 23.43
CA LEU A 239 -21.48 -22.09 24.04
C LEU A 239 -21.77 -23.51 24.52
N GLY A 240 -21.39 -24.52 23.73
CA GLY A 240 -21.51 -25.94 24.09
C GLY A 240 -20.65 -26.31 25.30
N GLY A 241 -19.42 -25.82 25.36
CA GLY A 241 -18.51 -25.99 26.49
C GLY A 241 -19.02 -25.32 27.77
N CYS A 242 -19.54 -24.09 27.66
CA CYS A 242 -20.17 -23.39 28.78
C CYS A 242 -21.45 -24.08 29.28
N GLY A 243 -22.27 -24.61 28.36
CA GLY A 243 -23.45 -25.41 28.68
C GLY A 243 -23.09 -26.72 29.40
N TYR A 244 -22.09 -27.43 28.89
CA TYR A 244 -21.61 -28.69 29.46
C TYR A 244 -20.98 -28.50 30.86
N LEU A 245 -20.17 -27.45 31.05
CA LEU A 245 -19.61 -27.12 32.36
C LEU A 245 -20.68 -26.70 33.37
N GLY A 246 -21.69 -25.94 32.93
CA GLY A 246 -22.84 -25.59 33.76
C GLY A 246 -23.65 -26.81 34.20
N TRP A 247 -23.90 -27.76 33.29
CA TRP A 247 -24.58 -29.01 33.60
C TRP A 247 -23.75 -29.92 34.53
N ARG A 248 -22.43 -29.99 34.31
CA ARG A 248 -21.52 -30.78 35.14
C ARG A 248 -21.41 -30.26 36.57
N LEU A 249 -21.47 -28.94 36.75
CA LEU A 249 -21.45 -28.30 38.08
C LEU A 249 -22.81 -28.40 38.79
N TYR A 250 -23.93 -28.38 38.06
CA TYR A 250 -25.26 -28.60 38.63
C TYR A 250 -25.46 -30.04 39.15
N ARG A 251 -24.66 -30.99 38.67
CA ARG A 251 -24.68 -32.41 39.09
C ARG A 251 -23.83 -32.72 40.31
N GLN A 252 -23.09 -31.77 40.88
CA GLN A 252 -22.41 -31.99 42.15
C GLN A 252 -23.39 -31.75 43.30
N PRO A 253 -23.81 -32.77 44.05
CA PRO A 253 -24.69 -32.57 45.20
C PRO A 253 -23.97 -31.73 46.26
N PRO A 254 -24.68 -30.90 47.03
CA PRO A 254 -24.09 -30.07 48.07
C PRO A 254 -23.36 -30.97 49.08
N SER A 255 -22.08 -30.68 49.33
CA SER A 255 -21.35 -31.28 50.44
C SER A 255 -21.82 -30.60 51.73
N ASP A 256 -22.89 -31.10 52.33
CA ASP A 256 -23.37 -30.59 53.62
C ASP A 256 -22.50 -31.12 54.78
N PRO A 257 -22.12 -30.26 55.74
CA PRO A 257 -21.40 -30.64 56.93
C PRO A 257 -22.36 -31.17 58.02
N MET A 258 -21.95 -32.26 58.69
CA MET A 258 -22.36 -32.73 60.04
C MET A 258 -23.85 -32.68 60.47
N ALA A 259 -24.46 -33.85 60.72
CA ALA A 259 -25.40 -34.17 61.83
C ALA A 259 -25.96 -35.61 61.64
N ALA A 260 -25.66 -36.59 62.49
CA ALA A 260 -26.31 -36.89 63.78
C ALA A 260 -27.65 -37.66 63.66
N GLY A 261 -27.64 -38.93 64.11
CA GLY A 261 -28.76 -39.59 64.81
C GLY A 261 -29.79 -40.39 64.00
N GLY A 262 -30.07 -41.62 64.45
CA GLY A 262 -31.43 -42.17 64.41
C GLY A 262 -31.68 -43.42 63.57
N THR A 263 -31.74 -44.55 64.27
CA THR A 263 -32.26 -45.90 63.96
C THR A 263 -33.55 -45.98 63.12
N ALA A 264 -33.67 -47.02 62.27
CA ALA A 264 -34.77 -48.02 62.29
C ALA A 264 -34.74 -49.02 61.10
N THR A 265 -34.40 -50.27 61.43
CA THR A 265 -35.09 -51.53 61.09
C THR A 265 -36.19 -51.55 60.00
N LYS A 266 -36.12 -52.53 59.06
CA LYS A 266 -36.96 -53.77 59.07
C LYS A 266 -36.95 -54.52 57.71
N LYS A 267 -36.45 -55.77 57.78
CA LYS A 267 -36.81 -57.01 57.06
C LYS A 267 -37.09 -57.00 55.55
N ARG A 268 -36.29 -57.80 54.82
CA ARG A 268 -36.83 -58.92 54.02
C ARG A 268 -35.82 -60.05 53.91
N SER A 269 -36.23 -61.21 54.40
CA SER A 269 -35.50 -62.46 54.46
C SER A 269 -36.01 -63.44 53.38
N ALA A 270 -35.07 -64.21 52.86
CA ALA A 270 -35.20 -65.58 52.35
C ALA A 270 -35.88 -65.81 50.99
N GLN A 271 -35.06 -66.20 50.01
CA GLN A 271 -35.34 -67.34 49.15
C GLN A 271 -34.02 -67.95 48.66
N LEU A 272 -33.61 -69.04 49.31
CA LEU A 272 -32.56 -69.97 48.91
C LEU A 272 -33.23 -71.22 48.34
N LEU A 273 -32.72 -71.73 47.20
CA LEU A 273 -32.69 -73.11 46.69
C LEU A 273 -32.45 -72.95 45.16
N ASN A 274 -31.48 -73.57 44.50
CA ASN A 274 -31.10 -74.97 44.58
C ASN A 274 -29.74 -75.20 43.86
N LEU A 275 -28.90 -76.08 44.40
CA LEU A 275 -27.67 -76.57 43.77
C LEU A 275 -28.00 -77.51 42.59
N SER A 276 -27.14 -77.54 41.55
CA SER A 276 -26.90 -78.79 40.81
C SER A 276 -25.65 -78.75 39.91
N TRP A 277 -24.69 -79.58 40.33
CA TRP A 277 -23.87 -80.50 39.54
C TRP A 277 -22.65 -80.04 38.73
N ARG A 278 -21.58 -80.79 39.02
CA ARG A 278 -20.16 -80.69 38.67
C ARG A 278 -19.83 -81.91 37.78
N ARG A 279 -19.20 -81.67 36.61
CA ARG A 279 -18.23 -82.54 35.87
C ARG A 279 -18.73 -83.92 35.34
N PRO A 280 -18.13 -84.55 34.28
CA PRO A 280 -16.67 -84.76 34.14
C PRO A 280 -16.01 -84.86 32.73
N ASN A 281 -14.66 -84.79 32.75
CA ASN A 281 -13.60 -85.49 31.96
C ASN A 281 -13.61 -85.41 30.40
N ALA A 282 -12.50 -85.47 29.64
CA ALA A 282 -11.15 -86.03 29.87
C ALA A 282 -10.10 -85.52 28.84
N GLN A 283 -8.81 -85.76 29.17
CA GLN A 283 -7.61 -85.98 28.32
C GLN A 283 -6.97 -84.75 27.63
N SER A 284 -5.64 -84.54 27.60
CA SER A 284 -4.49 -85.47 27.68
C SER A 284 -3.16 -84.81 28.15
N ARG A 285 -2.38 -85.57 28.94
CA ARG A 285 -0.89 -85.76 29.00
C ARG A 285 0.01 -84.82 28.16
N SER A 286 1.01 -84.11 28.70
CA SER A 286 2.29 -84.45 29.39
C SER A 286 3.53 -84.36 28.49
N TYR A 287 4.51 -83.51 28.82
CA TYR A 287 5.97 -83.76 28.93
C TYR A 287 6.78 -82.45 28.78
N ARG A 288 7.67 -82.14 29.74
CA ARG A 288 9.13 -81.97 29.54
C ARG A 288 9.83 -81.55 30.85
N SER A 289 10.81 -82.38 31.21
CA SER A 289 11.87 -82.25 32.22
C SER A 289 12.85 -81.10 31.88
N SER A 290 13.73 -80.61 32.75
CA SER A 290 14.47 -81.21 33.86
C SER A 290 14.85 -80.14 34.88
#